data_AF-A0A2H0US57-F1
#
_entry.id   AF-A0A2H0US57-F1
#
_cell.length_a   1.000
_cell.length_b   1.000
_cell.length_c   1.000
_cell.angle_alpha   90.00
_cell.angle_beta   90.00
_cell.angle_gamma   90.00
#
_symmetry.space_group_name_H-M   'P 1'
#
loop_
_entity.id
_entity.type
_entity.pdbx_description
1 polymer ?
#
loop_
_entity_poly.entity_id
_entity_poly.type
_entity_poly.pdbx_seq_one_letter_code
_entity_poly.pdbx_strand_id
1 'polypeptide(L)'
;MKYQKLFIIAVVFILIIFGAYYFLSQKNYPIANVGQGLIAAKDFDISFNAALSFYRQQASQQGADDPATDKEFLKELKRATLEKLVDVEIVHGSLYEKMETKEIKQSINSQLEAIEQNNTEENVTAIENLFNVSWQEFERLILIPEAETALLIQDLNSKSIDFNTWLEARKKDLEIEIFYPGYFWDGESVKAN
;
A
#
# COMPACT_ATOMS: atom_id res chain seq x y z
N MET A 1 37.70 -10.28 -33.53
CA MET A 1 36.24 -10.01 -33.60
C MET A 1 35.36 -11.00 -32.83
N LYS A 2 35.49 -12.33 -32.95
CA LYS A 2 34.63 -13.29 -32.21
C LYS A 2 34.68 -13.12 -30.68
N TYR A 3 35.88 -12.96 -30.11
CA TYR A 3 36.08 -12.77 -28.66
C TYR A 3 35.52 -11.45 -28.13
N GLN A 4 35.52 -10.38 -28.94
CA GLN A 4 34.91 -9.10 -28.57
C GLN A 4 33.37 -9.20 -28.53
N LYS A 5 32.75 -9.93 -29.47
CA LYS A 5 31.31 -10.18 -29.43
C LYS A 5 30.90 -11.04 -28.22
N LEU A 6 31.66 -12.07 -27.90
CA LEU A 6 31.44 -12.90 -26.72
C LEU A 6 31.61 -12.11 -25.41
N PHE A 7 32.61 -11.22 -25.35
CA PHE A 7 32.82 -10.34 -24.20
C PHE A 7 31.65 -9.36 -24.01
N ILE A 8 31.17 -8.73 -25.09
CA ILE A 8 29.99 -7.83 -25.02
C ILE A 8 28.76 -8.59 -24.54
N ILE A 9 28.51 -9.80 -25.07
CA ILE A 9 27.37 -10.63 -24.64
C ILE A 9 27.50 -10.98 -23.15
N ALA A 10 28.69 -11.37 -22.68
CA ALA A 10 28.92 -11.68 -21.27
C ALA A 10 28.69 -10.45 -20.36
N VAL A 11 29.16 -9.27 -20.76
CA VAL A 11 28.95 -8.02 -20.00
C VAL A 11 27.47 -7.64 -19.96
N VAL A 12 26.75 -7.75 -21.08
CA VAL A 12 25.29 -7.50 -21.11
C VAL A 12 24.56 -8.49 -20.20
N PHE A 13 24.94 -9.77 -20.22
CA PHE A 13 24.33 -10.79 -19.36
C PHE A 13 24.59 -10.51 -17.87
N ILE A 14 25.81 -10.11 -17.51
CA ILE A 14 26.15 -9.69 -16.14
C ILE A 14 25.32 -8.47 -15.73
N LEU A 15 25.18 -7.46 -16.59
CA LEU A 15 24.36 -6.28 -16.30
C LEU A 15 22.88 -6.63 -16.11
N ILE A 16 22.34 -7.58 -16.89
CA ILE A 16 20.96 -8.07 -16.71
C ILE A 16 20.81 -8.80 -15.37
N ILE A 17 21.77 -9.67 -15.01
CA ILE A 17 21.74 -10.38 -13.72
C ILE A 17 21.85 -9.40 -12.55
N PHE A 18 22.80 -8.46 -12.60
CA PHE A 18 22.95 -7.44 -11.56
C PHE A 18 21.73 -6.52 -11.48
N GLY A 19 21.16 -6.13 -12.63
CA GLY A 19 19.93 -5.35 -12.70
C GLY A 19 18.74 -6.09 -12.11
N ALA A 20 18.56 -7.37 -12.45
CA ALA A 20 17.51 -8.23 -11.90
C ALA A 20 17.70 -8.44 -10.39
N TYR A 21 18.94 -8.69 -9.94
CA TYR A 21 19.27 -8.81 -8.52
C TYR A 21 18.95 -7.52 -7.75
N TYR A 22 19.33 -6.37 -8.29
CA TYR A 22 19.04 -5.07 -7.68
C TYR A 22 17.53 -4.77 -7.65
N PHE A 23 16.79 -5.13 -8.70
CA PHE A 23 15.33 -4.96 -8.73
C PHE A 23 14.63 -5.84 -7.69
N LEU A 24 15.06 -7.10 -7.57
CA LEU A 24 14.52 -8.05 -6.59
C LEU A 24 14.86 -7.64 -5.15
N SER A 25 16.05 -7.09 -4.90
CA SER A 25 16.46 -6.68 -3.55
C SER A 25 15.66 -5.49 -3.00
N GLN A 26 15.15 -4.62 -3.89
CA GLN A 26 14.29 -3.49 -3.51
C GLN A 26 12.81 -3.89 -3.32
N LYS A 27 12.44 -5.16 -3.56
CA LYS A 27 11.06 -5.67 -3.45
C LYS A 27 10.04 -4.87 -4.28
N ASN A 28 10.46 -4.34 -5.43
CA ASN A 28 9.59 -3.57 -6.33
C ASN A 28 8.80 -4.45 -7.31
N TYR A 29 8.65 -5.75 -7.03
CA TYR A 29 7.85 -6.66 -7.85
C TYR A 29 6.38 -6.63 -7.41
N PRO A 30 5.43 -6.79 -8.35
CA PRO A 30 4.01 -6.80 -8.03
C PRO A 30 3.63 -8.06 -7.24
N ILE A 31 2.76 -7.90 -6.25
CA ILE A 31 2.18 -8.99 -5.47
C ILE A 31 0.66 -9.07 -5.61
N ALA A 32 0.04 -8.02 -6.16
CA ALA A 32 -1.35 -8.03 -6.58
C ALA A 32 -1.59 -7.00 -7.68
N ASN A 33 -2.57 -7.26 -8.52
CA ASN A 33 -3.09 -6.34 -9.54
C ASN A 33 -4.53 -6.00 -9.18
N VAL A 34 -4.91 -4.73 -9.37
CA VAL A 34 -6.26 -4.22 -9.09
C VAL A 34 -6.67 -3.33 -10.26
N GLY A 35 -7.35 -3.89 -11.26
CA GLY A 35 -7.61 -3.22 -12.52
C GLY A 35 -6.31 -2.84 -13.24
N GLN A 36 -6.05 -1.53 -13.37
CA GLN A 36 -4.79 -1.01 -13.95
C GLN A 36 -3.70 -0.75 -12.90
N GLY A 37 -4.05 -0.85 -11.61
CA GLY A 37 -3.17 -0.61 -10.47
C GLY A 37 -2.34 -1.83 -10.06
N LEU A 38 -1.18 -1.58 -9.46
CA LEU A 38 -0.26 -2.62 -9.00
C LEU A 38 0.12 -2.39 -7.53
N ILE A 39 -0.01 -3.43 -6.71
CA ILE A 39 0.47 -3.43 -5.33
C ILE A 39 1.85 -4.09 -5.30
N ALA A 40 2.88 -3.35 -4.90
CA ALA A 40 4.24 -3.84 -4.81
C ALA A 40 4.52 -4.55 -3.47
N ALA A 41 5.43 -5.54 -3.47
CA ALA A 41 5.84 -6.24 -2.25
C ALA A 41 6.41 -5.29 -1.19
N LYS A 42 7.16 -4.25 -1.61
CA LYS A 42 7.68 -3.20 -0.73
C LYS A 42 6.57 -2.49 0.03
N ASP A 43 5.50 -2.09 -0.65
CA ASP A 43 4.40 -1.33 -0.05
C ASP A 43 3.63 -2.20 0.94
N PHE A 44 3.38 -3.45 0.58
CA PHE A 44 2.82 -4.44 1.50
C PHE A 44 3.67 -4.65 2.74
N ASP A 45 4.99 -4.85 2.59
CA ASP A 45 5.87 -5.08 3.74
C ASP A 45 5.89 -3.86 4.67
N ILE A 46 5.93 -2.64 4.13
CA ILE A 46 5.89 -1.41 4.93
C ILE A 46 4.55 -1.30 5.66
N SER A 47 3.42 -1.43 4.96
CA SER A 47 2.08 -1.35 5.56
C SER A 47 1.83 -2.44 6.61
N PHE A 48 2.28 -3.67 6.35
CA PHE A 48 2.18 -4.79 7.30
C PHE A 48 3.01 -4.52 8.56
N ASN A 49 4.28 -4.11 8.40
CA ASN A 49 5.15 -3.81 9.53
C ASN A 49 4.64 -2.60 10.32
N ALA A 50 4.05 -1.61 9.65
CA ALA A 50 3.44 -0.46 10.30
C ALA A 50 2.25 -0.85 11.18
N ALA A 51 1.35 -1.68 10.63
CA ALA A 51 0.23 -2.19 11.39
C ALA A 51 0.69 -3.08 12.56
N LEU A 52 1.68 -3.95 12.33
CA LEU A 52 2.24 -4.80 13.38
C LEU A 52 2.90 -3.97 14.49
N SER A 53 3.67 -2.94 14.12
CA SER A 53 4.29 -2.01 15.08
C SER A 53 3.25 -1.37 15.99
N PHE A 54 2.19 -0.84 15.39
CA PHE A 54 1.07 -0.24 16.12
C PHE A 54 0.45 -1.22 17.13
N TYR A 55 0.14 -2.45 16.71
CA TYR A 55 -0.43 -3.46 17.61
C TYR A 55 0.53 -3.89 18.72
N ARG A 56 1.83 -3.99 18.43
CA ARG A 56 2.86 -4.30 19.45
C ARG A 56 2.95 -3.22 20.50
N GLN A 57 2.90 -1.94 20.10
CA GLN A 57 2.90 -0.83 21.04
C GLN A 57 1.62 -0.82 21.90
N GLN A 58 0.46 -1.08 21.29
CA GLN A 58 -0.80 -1.18 22.01
C GLN A 58 -0.79 -2.33 23.03
N ALA A 59 -0.32 -3.52 22.64
CA ALA A 59 -0.20 -4.67 23.54
C ALA A 59 0.76 -4.38 24.70
N SER A 60 1.91 -3.76 24.42
CA SER A 60 2.89 -3.36 25.43
C SER A 60 2.29 -2.40 26.46
N GLN A 61 1.49 -1.41 26.03
CA GLN A 61 0.80 -0.48 26.93
C GLN A 61 -0.25 -1.16 27.82
N GLN A 62 -0.84 -2.26 27.34
CA GLN A 62 -1.86 -3.02 28.06
C GLN A 62 -1.27 -4.18 28.88
N GLY A 63 0.04 -4.41 28.80
CA GLY A 63 0.71 -5.57 29.44
C GLY A 63 0.28 -6.92 28.84
N ALA A 64 -0.17 -6.92 27.58
CA ALA A 64 -0.56 -8.13 26.85
C ALA A 64 0.65 -8.78 26.16
N ASP A 65 0.49 -10.03 25.71
CA ASP A 65 1.50 -10.76 24.97
C ASP A 65 1.82 -10.08 23.62
N ASP A 66 3.06 -10.25 23.15
CA ASP A 66 3.51 -9.68 21.88
C ASP A 66 2.77 -10.35 20.70
N PRO A 67 1.96 -9.60 19.92
CA PRO A 67 1.20 -10.15 18.80
C PRO A 67 2.09 -10.75 17.69
N ALA A 68 3.39 -10.40 17.65
CA ALA A 68 4.34 -11.01 16.73
C ALA A 68 4.61 -12.50 17.02
N THR A 69 4.21 -13.01 18.18
CA THR A 69 4.36 -14.42 18.56
C THR A 69 3.18 -15.29 18.13
N ASP A 70 2.03 -14.68 17.84
CA ASP A 70 0.81 -15.37 17.43
C ASP A 70 0.76 -15.51 15.89
N LYS A 71 0.87 -16.75 15.41
CA LYS A 71 0.85 -17.04 13.97
C LYS A 71 -0.50 -16.80 13.31
N GLU A 72 -1.61 -17.01 14.01
CA GLU A 72 -2.94 -16.76 13.46
C GLU A 72 -3.18 -15.26 13.33
N PHE A 73 -2.82 -14.49 14.36
CA PHE A 73 -2.82 -13.03 14.29
C PHE A 73 -1.99 -12.51 13.12
N LEU A 74 -0.76 -13.00 12.95
CA LEU A 74 0.10 -12.58 11.84
C LEU A 74 -0.49 -12.93 10.46
N LYS A 75 -1.15 -14.08 10.34
CA LYS A 75 -1.83 -14.50 9.11
C LYS A 75 -3.01 -13.57 8.80
N GLU A 76 -3.83 -13.27 9.79
CA GLU A 76 -4.98 -12.38 9.63
C GLU A 76 -4.54 -10.93 9.36
N LEU A 77 -3.50 -10.46 10.03
CA LEU A 77 -2.96 -9.13 9.80
C LEU A 77 -2.47 -8.97 8.36
N LYS A 78 -1.75 -9.96 7.82
CA LYS A 78 -1.33 -9.97 6.40
C LYS A 78 -2.52 -9.96 5.46
N ARG A 79 -3.54 -10.77 5.71
CA ARG A 79 -4.79 -10.80 4.93
C ARG A 79 -5.44 -9.40 4.92
N ALA A 80 -5.59 -8.79 6.09
CA ALA A 80 -6.21 -7.48 6.25
C ALA A 80 -5.36 -6.36 5.62
N THR A 81 -4.03 -6.43 5.70
CA THR A 81 -3.14 -5.48 5.01
C THR A 81 -3.29 -5.58 3.50
N LEU A 82 -3.33 -6.80 2.93
CA LEU A 82 -3.57 -6.97 1.48
C LEU A 82 -4.95 -6.41 1.09
N GLU A 83 -5.99 -6.73 1.85
CA GLU A 83 -7.34 -6.21 1.61
C GLU A 83 -7.36 -4.68 1.59
N LYS A 84 -6.77 -4.03 2.61
CA LYS A 84 -6.72 -2.58 2.69
C LYS A 84 -5.95 -1.97 1.52
N LEU A 85 -4.85 -2.59 1.08
CA LEU A 85 -4.11 -2.11 -0.09
C LEU A 85 -4.91 -2.27 -1.39
N VAL A 86 -5.72 -3.33 -1.51
CA VAL A 86 -6.68 -3.46 -2.62
C VAL A 86 -7.68 -2.32 -2.58
N ASP A 87 -8.30 -2.04 -1.42
CA ASP A 87 -9.25 -0.94 -1.28
C ASP A 87 -8.64 0.41 -1.65
N VAL A 88 -7.41 0.67 -1.20
CA VAL A 88 -6.65 1.87 -1.53
C VAL A 88 -6.46 2.01 -3.04
N GLU A 89 -6.06 0.94 -3.73
CA GLU A 89 -5.85 0.99 -5.18
C GLU A 89 -7.17 1.18 -5.95
N ILE A 90 -8.27 0.59 -5.48
CA ILE A 90 -9.61 0.81 -6.06
C ILE A 90 -10.01 2.28 -5.94
N VAL A 91 -9.84 2.88 -4.76
CA VAL A 91 -10.14 4.29 -4.50
C VAL A 91 -9.27 5.18 -5.37
N HIS A 92 -7.97 4.94 -5.39
CA HIS A 92 -7.00 5.67 -6.18
C HIS A 92 -7.39 5.66 -7.67
N GLY A 93 -7.53 4.48 -8.27
CA GLY A 93 -7.91 4.35 -9.68
C GLY A 93 -9.23 5.07 -9.99
N SER A 94 -10.22 4.95 -9.11
CA SER A 94 -11.54 5.56 -9.31
C SER A 94 -11.55 7.09 -9.23
N LEU A 95 -10.65 7.70 -8.43
CA LEU A 95 -10.49 9.16 -8.40
C LEU A 95 -9.87 9.68 -9.70
N TYR A 96 -8.79 9.03 -10.15
CA TYR A 96 -8.06 9.45 -11.34
C TYR A 96 -8.80 9.15 -12.66
N GLU A 97 -9.82 8.27 -12.63
CA GLU A 97 -10.78 8.12 -13.73
C GLU A 97 -11.77 9.30 -13.83
N LYS A 98 -12.06 10.00 -12.72
CA LYS A 98 -13.17 10.97 -12.64
C LYS A 98 -12.71 12.43 -12.60
N MET A 99 -11.50 12.69 -12.12
CA MET A 99 -11.01 14.04 -11.84
C MET A 99 -9.66 14.29 -12.53
N GLU A 100 -9.37 15.54 -12.84
CA GLU A 100 -8.04 15.89 -13.35
C GLU A 100 -6.98 15.68 -12.26
N THR A 101 -5.86 15.07 -12.62
CA THR A 101 -4.73 14.81 -11.70
C THR A 101 -4.27 16.05 -10.94
N LYS A 102 -4.35 17.23 -11.56
CA LYS A 102 -3.96 18.49 -10.92
C LYS A 102 -4.91 18.85 -9.76
N GLU A 103 -6.21 18.66 -9.96
CA GLU A 103 -7.22 18.95 -8.94
C GLU A 103 -7.08 18.01 -7.75
N ILE A 104 -6.91 16.71 -8.01
CA ILE A 104 -6.69 15.70 -6.96
C ILE A 104 -5.47 16.09 -6.12
N LYS A 105 -4.33 16.37 -6.76
CA LYS A 105 -3.09 16.76 -6.07
C LYS A 105 -3.27 18.03 -5.24
N GLN A 106 -3.96 19.03 -5.77
CA GLN A 106 -4.21 20.27 -5.04
C GLN A 106 -5.07 20.03 -3.81
N SER A 107 -6.13 19.21 -3.92
CA SER A 107 -7.00 18.87 -2.81
C SER A 107 -6.27 18.04 -1.73
N ILE A 108 -5.49 17.04 -2.12
CA ILE A 108 -4.69 16.24 -1.18
C ILE A 108 -3.66 17.12 -0.48
N ASN A 109 -2.88 17.92 -1.23
CA ASN A 109 -1.87 18.80 -0.64
C ASN A 109 -2.50 19.78 0.36
N SER A 110 -3.67 20.33 0.08
CA SER A 110 -4.34 21.24 1.03
C SER A 110 -4.72 20.55 2.36
N GLN A 111 -5.05 19.26 2.33
CA GLN A 111 -5.33 18.48 3.53
C GLN A 111 -4.03 18.13 4.28
N LEU A 112 -2.98 17.77 3.55
CA LEU A 112 -1.67 17.48 4.12
C LEU A 112 -1.00 18.71 4.72
N GLU A 113 -1.05 19.86 4.06
CA GLU A 113 -0.51 21.14 4.57
C GLU A 113 -1.16 21.52 5.91
N ALA A 114 -2.46 21.25 6.08
CA ALA A 114 -3.14 21.47 7.35
C ALA A 114 -2.62 20.54 8.47
N ILE A 115 -2.20 19.32 8.12
CA ILE A 115 -1.59 18.38 9.07
C ILE A 115 -0.16 18.82 9.39
N GLU A 116 0.63 19.19 8.38
CA GLU A 116 2.01 19.64 8.53
C GLU A 116 2.13 20.94 9.34
N GLN A 117 1.29 21.93 9.08
CA GLN A 117 1.31 23.22 9.81
C GLN A 117 1.00 23.05 11.31
N ASN A 118 0.30 21.98 11.68
CA ASN A 118 -0.07 21.68 13.06
C ASN A 118 0.84 20.64 13.71
N ASN A 119 1.78 20.04 12.96
CA ASN A 119 2.69 19.02 13.47
C ASN A 119 3.99 19.64 13.97
N THR A 120 4.31 19.36 15.24
CA THR A 120 5.64 19.62 15.78
C THR A 120 6.61 18.51 15.37
N GLU A 121 7.92 18.78 15.40
CA GLU A 121 8.95 17.74 15.19
C GLU A 121 8.77 16.55 16.16
N GLU A 122 8.29 16.83 17.38
CA GLU A 122 7.96 15.81 18.38
C GLU A 122 6.80 14.90 17.93
N ASN A 123 5.74 15.47 17.33
CA ASN A 123 4.62 14.69 16.80
C ASN A 123 5.05 13.79 15.64
N VAL A 124 5.88 14.31 14.72
CA VAL A 124 6.41 13.52 13.60
C VAL A 124 7.22 12.34 14.14
N THR A 125 8.15 12.61 15.05
CA THR A 125 8.99 11.57 15.67
C THR A 125 8.13 10.54 16.42
N ALA A 126 7.07 10.97 17.10
CA ALA A 126 6.16 10.07 17.80
C ALA A 126 5.41 9.15 16.83
N ILE A 127 4.95 9.67 15.69
CA ILE A 127 4.28 8.89 14.63
C ILE A 127 5.26 7.89 14.01
N GLU A 128 6.47 8.34 13.66
CA GLU A 128 7.51 7.47 13.10
C GLU A 128 7.85 6.33 14.04
N ASN A 129 7.95 6.60 15.35
CA ASN A 129 8.18 5.57 16.36
C ASN A 129 6.98 4.63 16.53
N LEU A 130 5.75 5.16 16.44
CA LEU A 130 4.52 4.39 16.62
C LEU A 130 4.33 3.35 15.52
N PHE A 131 4.48 3.80 14.27
CA PHE A 131 4.31 2.96 13.10
C PHE A 131 5.63 2.33 12.63
N ASN A 132 6.78 2.70 13.21
CA ASN A 132 8.10 2.24 12.78
C ASN A 132 8.32 2.40 11.26
N VAL A 133 7.94 3.57 10.73
CA VAL A 133 8.09 3.98 9.33
C VAL A 133 8.57 5.42 9.28
N SER A 134 9.24 5.82 8.20
CA SER A 134 9.58 7.24 8.01
C SER A 134 8.33 8.08 7.77
N TRP A 135 8.42 9.39 8.05
CA TRP A 135 7.34 10.34 7.76
C TRP A 135 6.90 10.28 6.29
N GLN A 136 7.86 10.17 5.37
CA GLN A 136 7.58 10.06 3.94
C GLN A 136 6.78 8.78 3.60
N GLU A 137 7.09 7.66 4.25
CA GLU A 137 6.34 6.41 4.06
C GLU A 137 4.96 6.49 4.69
N PHE A 138 4.84 7.10 5.87
CA PHE A 138 3.58 7.34 6.55
C PHE A 138 2.66 8.22 5.71
N GLU A 139 3.19 9.31 5.17
CA GLU A 139 2.45 10.20 4.28
C GLU A 139 1.96 9.44 3.04
N ARG A 140 2.85 8.73 2.36
CA ARG A 140 2.53 8.03 1.10
C ARG A 140 1.56 6.86 1.27
N LEU A 141 1.71 6.05 2.32
CA LEU A 141 0.96 4.80 2.48
C LEU A 141 -0.24 4.92 3.41
N ILE A 142 -0.36 6.02 4.16
CA ILE A 142 -1.45 6.23 5.12
C ILE A 142 -2.15 7.55 4.83
N LEU A 143 -1.46 8.70 4.92
CA LEU A 143 -2.15 9.99 4.81
C LEU A 143 -2.74 10.27 3.42
N ILE A 144 -1.98 10.00 2.35
CA ILE A 144 -2.45 10.19 0.98
C ILE A 144 -3.65 9.28 0.68
N PRO A 145 -3.60 7.96 0.95
CA PRO A 145 -4.76 7.09 0.77
C PRO A 145 -6.01 7.49 1.57
N GLU A 146 -5.83 7.98 2.80
CA GLU A 146 -6.95 8.47 3.61
C GLU A 146 -7.52 9.78 3.06
N ALA A 147 -6.68 10.70 2.56
CA ALA A 147 -7.12 11.92 1.88
C ALA A 147 -7.86 11.61 0.58
N GLU A 148 -7.36 10.66 -0.22
CA GLU A 148 -8.04 10.15 -1.42
C GLU A 148 -9.41 9.55 -1.07
N THR A 149 -9.47 8.69 -0.06
CA THR A 149 -10.72 8.11 0.44
C THR A 149 -11.71 9.20 0.84
N ALA A 150 -11.27 10.21 1.58
CA ALA A 150 -12.10 11.33 2.00
C ALA A 150 -12.65 12.13 0.81
N LEU A 151 -11.81 12.40 -0.20
CA LEU A 151 -12.24 13.09 -1.42
C LEU A 151 -13.28 12.29 -2.21
N LEU A 152 -13.08 10.99 -2.33
CA LEU A 152 -14.03 10.12 -3.02
C LEU A 152 -15.35 10.05 -2.26
N ILE A 153 -15.31 9.92 -0.94
CA ILE A 153 -16.51 9.95 -0.09
C ILE A 153 -17.27 11.27 -0.29
N GLN A 154 -16.57 12.40 -0.36
CA GLN A 154 -17.20 13.70 -0.61
C GLN A 154 -17.91 13.74 -1.98
N ASP A 155 -17.28 13.23 -3.05
CA ASP A 155 -17.90 13.13 -4.38
C ASP A 155 -19.13 12.22 -4.36
N LEU A 156 -19.03 11.03 -3.74
CA LEU A 156 -20.14 10.07 -3.67
C LEU A 156 -21.32 10.61 -2.84
N ASN A 157 -21.04 11.28 -1.72
CA ASN A 157 -22.07 11.91 -0.89
C ASN A 157 -22.83 13.00 -1.66
N SER A 158 -22.15 13.77 -2.51
CA SER A 158 -22.80 14.76 -3.38
C SER A 158 -23.82 14.14 -4.36
N LYS A 159 -23.68 12.84 -4.63
CA LYS A 159 -24.54 12.01 -5.49
C LYS A 159 -25.47 11.10 -4.70
N SER A 160 -25.50 11.21 -3.37
CA SER A 160 -26.27 10.34 -2.46
C SER A 160 -25.92 8.85 -2.62
N ILE A 161 -24.65 8.54 -2.91
CA ILE A 161 -24.13 7.18 -3.00
C ILE A 161 -23.37 6.85 -1.71
N ASP A 162 -23.68 5.73 -1.07
CA ASP A 162 -22.95 5.22 0.09
C ASP A 162 -21.61 4.62 -0.32
N PHE A 163 -20.54 4.96 0.42
CA PHE A 163 -19.18 4.55 0.10
C PHE A 163 -18.97 3.02 0.17
N ASN A 164 -19.50 2.35 1.19
CA ASN A 164 -19.30 0.91 1.36
C ASN A 164 -20.02 0.14 0.25
N THR A 165 -21.26 0.53 -0.05
CA THR A 165 -22.05 -0.04 -1.14
C THR A 165 -21.35 0.18 -2.49
N TRP A 166 -20.80 1.39 -2.70
CA TRP A 166 -20.02 1.70 -3.90
C TRP A 166 -18.75 0.85 -3.99
N LEU A 167 -18.01 0.69 -2.90
CA LEU A 167 -16.77 -0.08 -2.86
C LEU A 167 -17.02 -1.55 -3.14
N GLU A 168 -18.06 -2.15 -2.54
CA GLU A 168 -18.46 -3.53 -2.80
C GLU A 168 -18.85 -3.76 -4.27
N ALA A 169 -19.59 -2.83 -4.87
CA ALA A 169 -19.90 -2.89 -6.30
C ALA A 169 -18.64 -2.78 -7.15
N ARG A 170 -17.75 -1.85 -6.82
CA ARG A 170 -16.51 -1.62 -7.57
C ARG A 170 -15.55 -2.80 -7.49
N LYS A 171 -15.47 -3.49 -6.33
CA LYS A 171 -14.72 -4.75 -6.15
C LYS A 171 -15.15 -5.84 -7.12
N LYS A 172 -16.45 -5.91 -7.44
CA LYS A 172 -17.03 -6.92 -8.35
C LYS A 172 -16.81 -6.58 -9.83
N ASP A 173 -16.63 -5.31 -10.14
CA ASP A 173 -16.43 -4.83 -11.51
C ASP A 173 -14.96 -4.85 -11.96
N LEU A 174 -14.02 -4.95 -11.02
CA LEU A 174 -12.58 -4.89 -11.29
C LEU A 174 -11.96 -6.29 -11.35
N GLU A 175 -11.00 -6.45 -12.26
CA GLU A 175 -10.13 -7.62 -12.29
C GLU A 175 -9.08 -7.50 -11.17
N ILE A 176 -9.15 -8.39 -10.19
CA ILE A 176 -8.25 -8.41 -9.03
C ILE A 176 -7.55 -9.76 -8.97
N GLU A 177 -6.23 -9.72 -9.03
CA GLU A 177 -5.36 -10.91 -8.95
C GLU A 177 -4.36 -10.74 -7.82
N ILE A 178 -4.16 -11.79 -7.01
CA ILE A 178 -3.18 -11.81 -5.92
C ILE A 178 -2.14 -12.88 -6.21
N PHE A 179 -0.89 -12.46 -6.29
CA PHE A 179 0.28 -13.31 -6.48
C PHE A 179 1.03 -13.58 -5.17
N TYR A 180 0.65 -12.89 -4.08
CA TYR A 180 1.28 -13.06 -2.78
C TYR A 180 1.03 -14.49 -2.24
N PRO A 181 2.09 -15.27 -1.91
CA PRO A 181 1.92 -16.68 -1.54
C PRO A 181 1.02 -16.89 -0.33
N GLY A 182 0.07 -17.82 -0.47
CA GLY A 182 -0.84 -18.21 0.60
C GLY A 182 -2.11 -17.35 0.70
N TYR A 183 -2.30 -16.40 -0.22
CA TYR A 183 -3.49 -15.54 -0.27
C TYR A 183 -4.06 -15.53 -1.68
N PHE A 184 -5.36 -15.30 -1.79
CA PHE A 184 -6.06 -15.23 -3.06
C PHE A 184 -7.29 -14.32 -2.94
N TRP A 185 -7.74 -13.80 -4.08
CA TRP A 185 -9.00 -13.06 -4.20
C TRP A 185 -10.15 -14.05 -4.47
N ASP A 186 -11.21 -14.02 -3.65
CA ASP A 186 -12.37 -14.90 -3.84
C ASP A 186 -13.50 -14.30 -4.68
N GLY A 187 -13.29 -13.09 -5.19
CA GLY A 187 -14.31 -12.29 -5.91
C GLY A 187 -14.89 -11.16 -5.06
N GLU A 188 -14.74 -11.20 -3.73
CA GLU A 188 -15.25 -10.16 -2.83
C GLU A 188 -14.21 -9.68 -1.81
N SER A 189 -13.29 -10.56 -1.40
CA SER A 189 -12.28 -10.28 -0.39
C SER A 189 -11.02 -11.14 -0.56
N VAL A 190 -9.95 -10.71 0.08
CA VAL A 190 -8.73 -11.47 0.28
C VAL A 190 -8.97 -12.59 1.28
N LYS A 191 -8.72 -13.83 0.85
CA LYS A 191 -8.70 -15.03 1.67
C LYS A 191 -7.29 -15.57 1.82
N ALA A 192 -7.08 -16.31 2.90
CA ALA A 192 -5.83 -17.00 3.16
C ALA A 192 -6.05 -18.51 3.07
N ASN A 193 -5.14 -19.22 2.39
CA ASN A 193 -5.12 -20.68 2.27
C ASN A 193 -4.72 -21.36 3.58
#